data_AF-A0A7T8HH64-F1
#
_entry.id   AF-A0A7T8HH64-F1
#
_cell.length_a   1.000
_cell.length_b   1.000
_cell.length_c   1.000
_cell.angle_alpha   90.00
_cell.angle_beta   90.00
_cell.angle_gamma   90.00
#
_symmetry.space_group_name_H-M   'P 1'
#
loop_
_entity.id
_entity.type
_entity.pdbx_description
1 polymer ?
#
loop_
_entity_poly.entity_id
_entity_poly.type
_entity_poly.pdbx_seq_one_letter_code
_entity_poly.pdbx_strand_id
1 'polypeptide(L)' 'MAQEYNVSGMTIGRVVKADLGMKPFMYRKIHLLNEATRVKRKARSKLVLKWHTDNPSVVVIFSDEKLFETTKKFNPQK' A
#
# COMPACT_ATOMS: atom_id res chain seq x y z
N MET A 1 0.58 27.42 -0.87
CA MET A 1 -0.85 27.66 -1.22
C MET A 1 -1.55 28.72 -0.37
N ALA A 2 -1.85 28.54 0.93
CA ALA A 2 -2.66 29.53 1.67
C ALA A 2 -2.03 30.93 1.74
N GLN A 3 -0.72 30.98 2.00
CA GLN A 3 0.06 32.22 1.98
C GLN A 3 0.22 32.80 0.57
N GLU A 4 0.42 31.95 -0.44
CA GLU A 4 0.56 32.37 -1.85
C GLU A 4 -0.72 33.03 -2.40
N TYR A 5 -1.89 32.51 -2.00
CA TYR A 5 -3.20 33.04 -2.41
C TYR A 5 -3.78 34.07 -1.43
N ASN A 6 -3.03 34.44 -0.37
CA ASN A 6 -3.46 35.37 0.69
C ASN A 6 -4.85 35.07 1.26
N VAL A 7 -5.15 33.79 1.50
CA VAL A 7 -6.43 33.32 2.05
C VAL A 7 -6.20 32.52 3.34
N SER A 8 -7.24 32.44 4.18
CA SER A 8 -7.16 31.66 5.42
C SER A 8 -6.89 30.18 5.12
N GLY A 9 -6.08 29.53 5.98
CA GLY A 9 -5.80 28.09 5.85
C GLY A 9 -7.06 27.22 5.89
N MET A 10 -8.10 27.65 6.63
CA MET A 10 -9.39 26.96 6.66
C MET A 10 -10.13 27.03 5.33
N THR A 11 -10.07 28.18 4.64
CA THR A 11 -10.69 28.36 3.33
C THR A 11 -10.10 27.39 2.32
N ILE A 12 -8.76 27.32 2.24
CA ILE A 12 -8.09 26.34 1.37
C ILE A 12 -8.40 24.90 1.80
N GLY A 13 -8.41 24.61 3.10
CA GLY A 13 -8.75 23.27 3.59
C GLY A 13 -10.14 22.82 3.16
N ARG A 14 -11.14 23.72 3.17
CA ARG A 14 -12.50 23.43 2.66
C ARG A 14 -12.50 23.22 1.15
N VAL A 15 -11.86 24.09 0.38
CA VAL A 15 -11.77 23.93 -1.09
C VAL A 15 -11.12 22.60 -1.46
N VAL A 16 -9.99 22.26 -0.83
CA VAL A 16 -9.27 21.01 -1.11
C VAL A 16 -10.11 19.77 -0.74
N LYS A 17 -10.81 19.80 0.39
CA LYS A 17 -11.54 18.62 0.89
C LYS A 17 -12.96 18.48 0.32
N ALA A 18 -13.72 19.57 0.30
CA ALA A 18 -15.13 19.58 -0.07
C ALA A 18 -15.32 19.78 -1.58
N ASP A 19 -14.64 20.78 -2.16
CA ASP A 19 -14.85 21.14 -3.56
C ASP A 19 -14.03 20.24 -4.50
N LEU A 20 -12.77 19.98 -4.14
CA LEU A 20 -11.86 19.13 -4.92
C LEU A 20 -11.89 17.64 -4.52
N GLY A 21 -12.57 17.30 -3.42
CA GLY A 21 -12.67 15.91 -2.94
C GLY A 21 -11.34 15.27 -2.55
N MET A 22 -10.28 16.06 -2.37
CA MET A 22 -8.94 15.55 -2.13
C MET A 22 -8.77 15.14 -0.66
N LYS A 23 -7.98 14.08 -0.46
CA LYS A 23 -7.58 13.60 0.85
C LYS A 23 -6.07 13.67 0.96
N PRO A 24 -5.52 13.97 2.15
CA PRO A 24 -4.09 13.95 2.35
C PRO A 24 -3.54 12.55 2.03
N PHE A 25 -2.51 12.50 1.19
CA PHE A 25 -1.81 11.25 0.91
C PHE A 25 -1.00 10.85 2.14
N MET A 26 -1.38 9.73 2.78
CA MET A 26 -0.60 9.18 3.88
C MET A 26 0.58 8.38 3.35
N TYR A 27 1.80 8.86 3.60
CA TYR A 27 3.00 8.09 3.34
C TYR A 27 3.01 6.81 4.19
N ARG A 28 3.23 5.67 3.53
CA ARG A 28 3.38 4.38 4.21
C ARG A 28 4.83 3.93 4.11
N LYS A 29 5.38 3.41 5.22
CA LYS A 29 6.65 2.69 5.17
C LYS A 29 6.43 1.41 4.39
N ILE A 30 7.02 1.33 3.21
CA ILE A 30 7.03 0.14 2.36
C ILE A 30 8.47 -0.23 2.05
N HIS A 31 8.73 -1.52 1.88
CA HIS A 31 10.02 -1.95 1.35
C HIS A 31 10.09 -1.56 -0.13
N LEU A 32 10.89 -0.53 -0.44
CA LEU A 32 11.09 -0.10 -1.81
C LEU A 32 11.78 -1.24 -2.60
N LEU A 33 11.28 -1.51 -3.80
CA LEU A 33 11.87 -2.50 -4.68
C LEU A 33 12.89 -1.79 -5.58
N ASN A 34 14.12 -2.28 -5.59
CA ASN A 34 15.05 -1.92 -6.66
C ASN A 34 14.57 -2.52 -8.00
N GLU A 35 15.08 -1.98 -9.11
CA GLU A 35 14.63 -2.37 -10.45
C GLU A 35 14.85 -3.87 -10.72
N ALA A 36 15.99 -4.41 -10.30
CA ALA A 36 16.31 -5.82 -10.42
C ALA A 36 15.27 -6.71 -9.71
N THR A 37 14.86 -6.34 -8.50
CA THR A 37 13.84 -7.06 -7.72
C THR A 37 12.47 -6.92 -8.36
N ARG A 38 12.14 -5.73 -8.89
CA ARG A 38 10.87 -5.49 -9.60
C ARG A 38 10.74 -6.40 -10.82
N VAL A 39 11.78 -6.52 -11.64
CA VAL A 39 11.82 -7.42 -12.80
C VAL A 39 11.66 -8.87 -12.37
N LYS A 40 12.46 -9.33 -11.39
CA LYS A 40 12.39 -10.71 -10.87
C LYS A 40 11.02 -11.06 -10.29
N ARG A 41 10.36 -10.14 -9.58
CA ARG A 41 9.02 -10.34 -9.03
C ARG A 41 7.98 -10.42 -10.15
N LYS A 42 8.02 -9.50 -11.11
CA LYS A 42 7.09 -9.49 -12.25
C LYS A 42 7.16 -10.78 -13.08
N ALA A 43 8.37 -11.27 -13.37
CA ALA A 43 8.57 -12.51 -14.12
C ALA A 43 8.00 -13.71 -13.35
N ARG A 44 8.33 -13.84 -12.06
CA ARG A 44 7.80 -14.92 -11.21
C ARG A 44 6.28 -14.90 -11.10
N SER A 45 5.68 -13.73 -10.89
CA SER A 45 4.22 -13.60 -10.81
C SER A 45 3.52 -14.03 -12.09
N LYS A 46 4.06 -13.69 -13.26
CA LYS A 46 3.50 -14.15 -14.54
C LYS A 46 3.57 -15.67 -14.70
N LEU A 47 4.69 -16.27 -14.31
CA LEU A 47 4.87 -17.72 -14.36
C LEU A 47 3.89 -18.46 -13.45
N VAL A 48 3.77 -18.00 -12.19
CA VAL A 48 2.83 -18.57 -11.21
C VAL A 48 1.38 -18.44 -11.69
N LEU A 49 1.01 -17.29 -12.25
CA LEU A 49 -0.34 -17.08 -12.79
C LEU A 49 -0.64 -18.04 -13.94
N LYS A 50 0.28 -18.18 -14.90
CA LYS A 50 0.14 -19.13 -16.01
C LYS A 50 0.02 -20.57 -15.49
N TRP A 51 0.90 -20.96 -14.58
CA TRP A 51 0.91 -22.31 -14.01
C TRP A 51 -0.41 -22.65 -13.30
N HIS A 52 -1.00 -21.70 -12.57
CA HIS A 52 -2.32 -21.91 -11.95
C HIS A 52 -3.45 -22.08 -12.96
N THR A 53 -3.42 -21.32 -14.06
CA THR A 53 -4.38 -21.50 -15.16
C THR A 53 -4.25 -22.87 -15.81
N ASP A 54 -3.01 -23.33 -16.00
CA ASP A 54 -2.69 -24.62 -16.61
C ASP A 54 -2.99 -25.81 -15.67
N ASN A 55 -3.04 -25.59 -14.35
CA ASN A 55 -3.17 -26.63 -13.32
C ASN A 55 -4.29 -26.32 -12.30
N PRO A 56 -5.57 -26.25 -12.72
CA PRO A 56 -6.68 -25.81 -11.88
C PRO A 56 -7.01 -26.77 -10.73
N SER A 57 -6.63 -28.05 -10.83
CA SER A 57 -6.90 -29.08 -9.82
C SER A 57 -5.84 -29.16 -8.72
N VAL A 58 -4.72 -28.44 -8.86
CA VAL A 58 -3.62 -28.52 -7.89
C VAL A 58 -3.91 -27.64 -6.69
N VAL A 59 -3.91 -28.25 -5.50
CA VAL A 59 -4.06 -27.55 -4.22
C VAL A 59 -2.69 -27.02 -3.80
N VAL A 60 -2.59 -25.70 -3.60
CA VAL A 60 -1.37 -25.05 -3.11
C VAL A 60 -1.51 -24.74 -1.63
N ILE A 61 -0.59 -25.27 -0.83
CA ILE A 61 -0.52 -25.02 0.62
C ILE A 61 0.65 -24.06 0.86
N PHE A 62 0.35 -22.91 1.48
CA PHE A 62 1.37 -21.94 1.87
C PHE A 62 1.68 -22.08 3.35
N SER A 63 2.96 -22.05 3.70
CA SER A 63 3.45 -22.03 5.07
C SER A 63 4.48 -20.91 5.24
N ASP A 64 4.45 -20.24 6.39
CA ASP A 64 5.45 -19.25 6.77
C ASP A 64 5.57 -19.24 8.30
N GLU A 65 6.73 -18.81 8.79
CA GLU A 65 6.98 -18.65 10.21
C GLU A 65 6.66 -17.23 10.65
N LYS A 66 6.19 -17.08 11.90
CA LYS A 66 5.90 -15.76 12.46
C LYS A 66 6.40 -15.68 13.89
N LEU A 67 7.11 -14.60 14.18
CA LEU A 67 7.47 -14.25 15.55
C LEU A 67 6.22 -13.77 16.30
N PHE A 68 5.96 -14.38 17.45
CA PHE A 68 4.92 -13.98 18.39
C PHE A 68 5.56 -13.24 19.55
N GLU A 69 5.03 -12.06 19.88
CA GLU A 69 5.47 -11.26 21.02
C GLU A 69 4.41 -11.33 22.13
N THR A 70 4.83 -11.59 23.37
CA THR A 70 3.94 -11.70 24.54
C THR A 70 3.39 -10.33 24.98
N THR A 71 4.10 -9.25 24.72
CA THR A 71 3.68 -7.87 25.00
C THR A 71 3.69 -7.05 23.72
N LYS A 72 2.53 -6.95 23.06
CA LYS A 72 2.35 -6.11 21.88
C LYS A 72 1.78 -4.75 22.27
N LYS A 73 2.40 -3.64 21.86
CA LYS A 73 1.73 -2.32 21.89
C LYS A 73 0.54 -2.39 20.93
N PHE A 74 -0.67 -2.41 21.49
CA PHE A 74 -1.89 -2.31 20.71
C PHE A 74 -1.89 -0.97 19.98
N ASN A 75 -1.88 -0.99 18.65
CA ASN A 75 -2.00 0.21 17.84
C ASN A 75 -3.48 0.33 17.43
N PRO A 76 -4.32 1.08 18.18
CA PRO A 76 -5.69 1.28 17.79
C PRO A 76 -5.73 1.99 16.44
N GLN A 77 -6.26 1.31 15.42
CA GLN A 77 -6.61 1.97 14.17
C GLN A 77 -7.88 2.78 14.44
N LYS A 78 -7.76 4.12 14.38
CA LYS A 78 -8.90 5.05 14.30
C LYS A 78 -9.23 5.34 12.84
#